data_AF-A0A2H3JYT7-F1
#
_entry.id   AF-A0A2H3JYT7-F1
#
_cell.length_a   1.000
_cell.length_b   1.000
_cell.length_c   1.000
_cell.angle_alpha   90.00
_cell.angle_beta   90.00
_cell.angle_gamma   90.00
#
_symmetry.space_group_name_H-M   'P 1'
#
loop_
_entity.id
_entity.type
_entity.pdbx_description
1 polymer ?
#
loop_
_entity_poly.entity_id
_entity_poly.type
_entity_poly.pdbx_seq_one_letter_code
_entity_poly.pdbx_strand_id
1 'polypeptide(L)'
;DRPVRIYADGVYDLFHFGHALQLRQAKLAFPAAAPGVHLLVGVVSDEMCTAHKNMPVMSHAERCEAVRHCRWVDEVVPDAPWIVDEAFLQKHQIDYVAHDEDPYVSAGYDDVYGYCKQQGKFIPTRRTPGISTSDLLERIVSRYRMRVFDKKLARMGHADLMAEGSDYDGSAPASVRASRAASPGPGAPR
;
A
#
# COMPACT_ATOMS: atom_id res chain seq x y z
N ASP A 1 -0.03 -13.60 -33.19
CA ASP A 1 -1.11 -13.28 -32.25
C ASP A 1 -0.82 -13.83 -30.86
N ARG A 2 -0.32 -12.97 -29.96
CA ARG A 2 -0.09 -13.28 -28.54
C ARG A 2 -1.09 -12.48 -27.68
N PRO A 3 -1.45 -12.93 -26.47
CA PRO A 3 -2.30 -12.12 -25.59
C PRO A 3 -1.67 -10.75 -25.31
N VAL A 4 -2.52 -9.75 -25.07
CA VAL A 4 -2.09 -8.45 -24.56
C VAL A 4 -1.57 -8.68 -23.15
N ARG A 5 -0.32 -8.31 -22.89
CA ARG A 5 0.34 -8.49 -21.60
C ARG A 5 0.19 -7.22 -20.79
N ILE A 6 -0.61 -7.28 -19.74
CA ILE A 6 -0.81 -6.16 -18.82
C ILE A 6 -0.06 -6.48 -17.53
N TYR A 7 0.64 -5.48 -17.02
CA TYR A 7 1.28 -5.53 -15.71
C TYR A 7 0.51 -4.64 -14.73
N ALA A 8 0.12 -5.19 -13.59
CA ALA A 8 -0.38 -4.43 -12.45
C ALA A 8 0.52 -4.71 -11.25
N ASP A 9 0.82 -3.69 -10.46
CA ASP A 9 1.69 -3.85 -9.29
C ASP A 9 1.08 -3.27 -8.02
N GLY A 10 1.64 -3.71 -6.91
CA GLY A 10 1.26 -3.22 -5.61
C GLY A 10 1.94 -3.98 -4.47
N VAL A 11 1.70 -3.47 -3.26
CA VAL A 11 2.11 -4.15 -2.04
C VAL A 11 1.23 -5.39 -1.81
N TYR A 12 -0.08 -5.26 -2.04
CA TYR A 12 -1.07 -6.33 -1.84
C TYR A 12 -1.14 -6.89 -0.41
N ASP A 13 -0.80 -6.06 0.58
CA ASP A 13 -0.95 -6.40 2.00
C ASP A 13 -2.42 -6.52 2.42
N LEU A 14 -2.71 -7.46 3.33
CA LEU A 14 -4.07 -7.83 3.74
C LEU A 14 -5.00 -7.99 2.52
N PHE A 15 -4.60 -8.82 1.55
CA PHE A 15 -5.23 -8.90 0.24
C PHE A 15 -6.76 -9.00 0.33
N HIS A 16 -7.45 -7.96 -0.14
CA HIS A 16 -8.89 -7.78 0.00
C HIS A 16 -9.58 -7.58 -1.35
N PHE A 17 -10.92 -7.55 -1.34
CA PHE A 17 -11.71 -7.46 -2.56
C PHE A 17 -11.43 -6.20 -3.40
N GLY A 18 -10.98 -5.10 -2.78
CA GLY A 18 -10.51 -3.92 -3.52
C GLY A 18 -9.35 -4.21 -4.49
N HIS A 19 -8.37 -5.03 -4.07
CA HIS A 19 -7.26 -5.45 -4.94
C HIS A 19 -7.78 -6.37 -6.04
N ALA A 20 -8.59 -7.37 -5.70
CA ALA A 20 -9.16 -8.30 -6.67
C ALA A 20 -10.02 -7.59 -7.74
N LEU A 21 -10.76 -6.54 -7.38
CA LEU A 21 -11.56 -5.73 -8.32
C LEU A 21 -10.70 -4.81 -9.19
N GLN A 22 -9.55 -4.33 -8.70
CA GLN A 22 -8.57 -3.61 -9.52
C GLN A 22 -7.93 -4.56 -10.55
N LEU A 23 -7.49 -5.74 -10.13
CA LEU A 23 -6.96 -6.78 -11.02
C LEU A 23 -7.99 -7.26 -12.05
N ARG A 24 -9.27 -7.33 -11.67
CA ARG A 24 -10.37 -7.61 -12.60
C ARG A 24 -10.46 -6.56 -13.71
N GLN A 25 -10.33 -5.27 -13.39
CA GLN A 25 -10.37 -4.20 -14.38
C GLN A 25 -9.23 -4.36 -15.38
N ALA A 26 -8.01 -4.63 -14.90
CA ALA A 26 -6.86 -4.90 -15.77
C ALA A 26 -7.10 -6.12 -16.68
N LYS A 27 -7.53 -7.26 -16.12
CA LYS A 27 -7.81 -8.50 -16.88
C LYS A 27 -8.88 -8.32 -17.96
N LEU A 28 -9.85 -7.44 -17.73
CA LEU A 28 -10.98 -7.20 -18.64
C LEU A 28 -10.80 -5.95 -19.54
N ALA A 29 -9.62 -5.33 -19.55
CA ALA A 29 -9.38 -4.09 -20.31
C ALA A 29 -9.53 -4.25 -21.84
N PHE A 30 -9.26 -5.45 -22.37
CA PHE A 30 -9.38 -5.77 -23.80
C PHE A 30 -10.29 -6.98 -24.05
N PRO A 31 -11.61 -6.84 -23.86
CA PRO A 31 -12.55 -7.97 -23.94
C PRO A 31 -12.71 -8.52 -25.37
N ALA A 32 -12.41 -7.71 -26.39
CA ALA A 32 -12.49 -8.09 -27.80
C ALA A 32 -11.16 -8.58 -28.39
N ALA A 33 -10.05 -8.53 -27.64
CA ALA A 33 -8.78 -9.04 -28.12
C ALA A 33 -8.77 -10.58 -28.08
N ALA A 34 -8.38 -11.22 -29.19
CA ALA A 34 -8.04 -12.64 -29.21
C ALA A 34 -6.50 -12.76 -29.21
N PRO A 35 -5.88 -13.55 -28.31
CA PRO A 35 -6.46 -14.49 -27.35
C PRO A 35 -6.85 -13.91 -25.97
N GLY A 36 -6.86 -12.59 -25.80
CA GLY A 36 -7.28 -11.90 -24.56
C GLY A 36 -6.13 -11.22 -23.85
N VAL A 37 -6.27 -11.03 -22.53
CA VAL A 37 -5.24 -10.44 -21.65
C VAL A 37 -4.51 -11.52 -20.87
N HIS A 38 -3.18 -11.44 -20.80
CA HIS A 38 -2.33 -12.12 -19.82
C HIS A 38 -1.89 -11.10 -18.77
N LEU A 39 -2.38 -11.24 -17.55
CA LEU A 39 -2.17 -10.31 -16.44
C LEU A 39 -1.02 -10.80 -15.57
N LEU A 40 0.09 -10.07 -15.65
CA LEU A 40 1.21 -10.15 -14.71
C LEU A 40 0.89 -9.28 -13.49
N VAL A 41 1.11 -9.81 -12.29
CA VAL A 41 0.95 -9.05 -11.05
C VAL A 41 2.26 -8.98 -10.29
N GLY A 42 2.83 -7.78 -10.21
CA GLY A 42 4.04 -7.47 -9.46
C GLY A 42 3.78 -7.29 -7.98
N VAL A 43 4.48 -8.06 -7.14
CA VAL A 43 4.40 -7.95 -5.68
C VAL A 43 5.71 -7.40 -5.14
N VAL A 44 5.65 -6.18 -4.61
CA VAL A 44 6.83 -5.45 -4.09
C VAL A 44 7.39 -6.15 -2.85
N SER A 45 8.71 -6.27 -2.73
CA SER A 45 9.40 -6.94 -1.61
C SER A 45 9.21 -6.19 -0.27
N ASP A 46 9.48 -6.86 0.85
CA ASP A 46 9.37 -6.25 2.18
C ASP A 46 10.42 -5.14 2.40
N GLU A 47 11.63 -5.33 1.86
CA GLU A 47 12.72 -4.34 1.88
C GLU A 47 12.34 -3.09 1.10
N MET A 48 11.77 -3.28 -0.09
CA MET A 48 11.37 -2.18 -0.94
C MET A 48 10.16 -1.43 -0.38
N CYS A 49 9.21 -2.17 0.22
CA CYS A 49 8.13 -1.54 0.99
C CYS A 49 8.69 -0.70 2.13
N THR A 50 9.67 -1.20 2.89
CA THR A 50 10.27 -0.45 4.02
C THR A 50 11.05 0.79 3.57
N ALA A 51 11.71 0.72 2.41
CA ALA A 51 12.48 1.84 1.87
C ALA A 51 11.60 2.99 1.35
N HIS A 52 10.39 2.69 0.85
CA HIS A 52 9.55 3.67 0.16
C HIS A 52 8.15 3.87 0.79
N LYS A 53 7.77 3.04 1.77
CA LYS A 53 6.42 3.00 2.39
C LYS A 53 6.48 2.38 3.79
N ASN A 54 5.30 2.16 4.38
CA ASN A 54 5.12 1.38 5.59
C ASN A 54 5.41 -0.11 5.34
N MET A 55 5.96 -0.76 6.35
CA MET A 55 6.14 -2.21 6.42
C MET A 55 4.77 -2.92 6.37
N PRO A 56 4.59 -3.93 5.49
CA PRO A 56 3.38 -4.74 5.43
C PRO A 56 3.14 -5.57 6.70
N VAL A 57 1.88 -5.94 6.96
CA VAL A 57 1.54 -6.94 7.99
C VAL A 57 1.89 -8.36 7.51
N MET A 58 1.53 -8.67 6.26
CA MET A 58 1.84 -9.96 5.63
C MET A 58 3.25 -9.94 5.03
N SER A 59 4.01 -11.00 5.25
CA SER A 59 5.31 -11.20 4.59
C SER A 59 5.18 -11.21 3.07
N HIS A 60 6.27 -10.93 2.37
CA HIS A 60 6.31 -10.97 0.90
C HIS A 60 5.79 -12.30 0.33
N ALA A 61 6.19 -13.42 0.93
CA ALA A 61 5.73 -14.75 0.51
C ALA A 61 4.21 -14.92 0.66
N GLU A 62 3.63 -14.50 1.79
CA GLU A 62 2.18 -14.56 2.01
C GLU A 62 1.41 -13.66 1.04
N ARG A 63 1.94 -12.48 0.72
CA ARG A 63 1.34 -11.56 -0.25
C ARG A 63 1.39 -12.14 -1.67
N CYS A 64 2.52 -12.72 -2.07
CA CYS A 64 2.64 -13.43 -3.33
C CYS A 64 1.63 -14.58 -3.46
N GLU A 65 1.46 -15.37 -2.39
CA GLU A 65 0.53 -16.49 -2.40
C GLU A 65 -0.93 -16.03 -2.43
N ALA A 66 -1.27 -14.95 -1.69
CA ALA A 66 -2.60 -14.37 -1.74
C ALA A 66 -2.98 -13.88 -3.16
N VAL A 67 -2.04 -13.22 -3.85
CA VAL A 67 -2.23 -12.74 -5.22
C VAL A 67 -2.34 -13.91 -6.20
N ARG A 68 -1.53 -14.97 -6.04
CA ARG A 68 -1.55 -16.17 -6.89
C ARG A 68 -2.93 -16.84 -6.95
N HIS A 69 -3.70 -16.75 -5.88
CA HIS A 69 -5.06 -17.31 -5.80
C HIS A 69 -6.17 -16.35 -6.26
N CYS A 70 -5.83 -15.15 -6.72
CA CYS A 70 -6.81 -14.24 -7.30
C CYS A 70 -7.21 -14.73 -8.70
N ARG A 71 -8.52 -14.94 -8.92
CA ARG A 71 -9.13 -15.42 -10.18
C ARG A 71 -8.60 -14.74 -11.46
N TRP A 72 -8.21 -13.47 -11.36
CA TRP A 72 -7.87 -12.63 -12.51
C TRP A 72 -6.40 -12.71 -12.91
N VAL A 73 -5.55 -13.28 -12.06
CA VAL A 73 -4.09 -13.29 -12.21
C VAL A 73 -3.65 -14.51 -13.00
N ASP A 74 -2.78 -14.29 -14.00
CA ASP A 74 -2.16 -15.39 -14.75
C ASP A 74 -0.73 -15.66 -14.30
N GLU A 75 -0.01 -14.62 -13.87
CA GLU A 75 1.41 -14.69 -13.51
C GLU A 75 1.71 -13.76 -12.33
N VAL A 76 2.41 -14.26 -11.32
CA VAL A 76 2.93 -13.44 -10.20
C VAL A 76 4.40 -13.14 -10.46
N VAL A 77 4.76 -11.86 -10.38
CA VAL A 77 6.15 -11.38 -10.48
C VAL A 77 6.60 -10.97 -9.06
N PRO A 78 7.34 -11.82 -8.34
CA PRO A 78 7.92 -11.45 -7.04
C PRO A 78 9.00 -10.37 -7.23
N ASP A 79 9.36 -9.70 -6.15
CA ASP A 79 10.41 -8.67 -6.10
C ASP A 79 10.22 -7.58 -7.18
N ALA A 80 8.97 -7.18 -7.36
CA ALA A 80 8.61 -6.15 -8.32
C ALA A 80 9.34 -4.83 -8.03
N PRO A 81 9.85 -4.15 -9.08
CA PRO A 81 10.57 -2.89 -8.90
C PRO A 81 9.60 -1.77 -8.48
N TRP A 82 10.13 -0.78 -7.76
CA TRP A 82 9.35 0.40 -7.35
C TRP A 82 9.03 1.32 -8.54
N ILE A 83 9.95 1.40 -9.50
CA ILE A 83 9.80 2.15 -10.75
C ILE A 83 9.82 1.15 -11.91
N VAL A 84 8.79 1.19 -12.75
CA VAL A 84 8.74 0.38 -13.98
C VAL A 84 9.46 1.13 -15.11
N ASP A 85 10.62 0.63 -15.49
CA ASP A 85 11.45 1.18 -16.56
C ASP A 85 11.31 0.41 -17.88
N GLU A 86 11.95 0.92 -18.93
CA GLU A 86 11.92 0.30 -20.25
C GLU A 86 12.48 -1.13 -20.25
N ALA A 87 13.57 -1.37 -19.50
CA ALA A 87 14.21 -2.68 -19.42
C ALA A 87 13.26 -3.72 -18.83
N PHE A 88 12.50 -3.37 -17.78
CA PHE A 88 11.49 -4.22 -17.19
C PHE A 88 10.34 -4.50 -18.17
N LEU A 89 9.83 -3.47 -18.84
CA LEU A 89 8.77 -3.63 -19.85
C LEU A 89 9.20 -4.58 -20.97
N GLN A 90 10.42 -4.43 -21.49
CA GLN A 90 10.97 -5.28 -22.54
C GLN A 90 11.18 -6.72 -22.06
N LYS A 91 11.79 -6.91 -20.87
CA LYS A 91 12.07 -8.22 -20.27
C LYS A 91 10.80 -9.06 -20.13
N HIS A 92 9.71 -8.46 -19.66
CA HIS A 92 8.44 -9.16 -19.43
C HIS A 92 7.46 -9.06 -20.60
N GLN A 93 7.86 -8.42 -21.71
CA GLN A 93 7.05 -8.17 -22.90
C GLN A 93 5.72 -7.45 -22.61
N ILE A 94 5.75 -6.52 -21.65
CA ILE A 94 4.58 -5.79 -21.16
C ILE A 94 4.13 -4.78 -22.21
N ASP A 95 2.85 -4.84 -22.58
CA ASP A 95 2.22 -3.89 -23.51
C ASP A 95 1.69 -2.67 -22.75
N TYR A 96 1.07 -2.90 -21.58
CA TYR A 96 0.48 -1.84 -20.75
C TYR A 96 0.71 -2.08 -19.25
N VAL A 97 0.79 -0.98 -18.50
CA VAL A 97 0.79 -0.96 -17.03
C VAL A 97 -0.57 -0.47 -16.53
N ALA A 98 -1.16 -1.15 -15.55
CA ALA A 98 -2.47 -0.83 -14.99
C ALA A 98 -2.39 -0.54 -13.49
N HIS A 99 -2.69 0.70 -13.10
CA HIS A 99 -2.77 1.16 -11.72
C HIS A 99 -3.88 2.23 -11.58
N ASP A 100 -4.18 2.72 -10.38
CA ASP A 100 -5.06 3.90 -10.25
C ASP A 100 -4.49 5.14 -10.94
N GLU A 101 -5.38 6.06 -11.35
CA GLU A 101 -5.04 7.19 -12.21
C GLU A 101 -4.18 8.27 -11.51
N ASP A 102 -4.34 8.37 -10.20
CA ASP A 102 -3.69 9.37 -9.37
C ASP A 102 -2.15 9.26 -9.47
N PRO A 103 -1.42 10.39 -9.49
CA PRO A 103 0.04 10.36 -9.42
C PRO A 103 0.51 9.66 -8.14
N TYR A 104 1.38 8.65 -8.30
CA TYR A 104 1.95 7.97 -7.16
C TYR A 104 3.31 8.60 -6.84
N VAL A 105 3.30 9.59 -5.94
CA VAL A 105 4.48 10.36 -5.56
C VAL A 105 5.42 9.50 -4.70
N SER A 106 6.71 9.53 -5.02
CA SER A 106 7.75 8.90 -4.20
C SER A 106 9.00 9.79 -4.14
N ALA A 107 9.94 9.48 -3.25
CA ALA A 107 11.15 10.28 -3.11
C ALA A 107 11.91 10.35 -4.44
N GLY A 108 12.04 11.56 -5.00
CA GLY A 108 12.70 11.80 -6.28
C GLY A 108 11.81 11.62 -7.53
N TYR A 109 10.52 11.33 -7.37
CA TYR A 109 9.59 11.11 -8.48
C TYR A 109 8.23 11.76 -8.20
N ASP A 110 7.81 12.67 -9.09
CA ASP A 110 6.45 13.26 -9.05
C ASP A 110 5.36 12.20 -9.35
N ASP A 111 5.70 11.19 -10.15
CA ASP A 111 4.86 10.03 -10.43
C ASP A 111 5.72 8.85 -10.88
N VAL A 112 5.73 7.76 -10.12
CA VAL A 112 6.48 6.55 -10.48
C VAL A 112 6.00 5.91 -11.79
N TYR A 113 4.76 6.20 -12.22
CA TYR A 113 4.21 5.75 -13.50
C TYR A 113 4.37 6.78 -14.63
N GLY A 114 5.02 7.92 -14.37
CA GLY A 114 5.14 9.03 -15.32
C GLY A 114 5.71 8.61 -16.68
N TYR A 115 6.74 7.74 -16.68
CA TYR A 115 7.29 7.17 -17.91
C TYR A 115 6.23 6.39 -18.72
N CYS A 116 5.53 5.46 -18.08
CA CYS A 116 4.50 4.64 -18.74
C CYS A 116 3.33 5.49 -19.29
N LYS A 117 2.92 6.53 -18.54
CA LYS A 117 1.89 7.49 -18.95
C LYS A 117 2.33 8.28 -20.19
N GLN A 118 3.56 8.79 -20.21
CA GLN A 118 4.12 9.53 -21.36
C GLN A 118 4.20 8.67 -22.63
N GLN A 119 4.44 7.37 -22.49
CA GLN A 119 4.50 6.43 -23.63
C GLN A 119 3.12 5.98 -24.12
N GLY A 120 2.01 6.43 -23.50
CA GLY A 120 0.66 5.95 -23.81
C GLY A 120 0.43 4.49 -23.45
N LYS A 121 1.24 3.93 -22.53
CA LYS A 121 1.21 2.53 -22.10
C LYS A 121 0.55 2.35 -20.73
N PHE A 122 -0.23 3.33 -20.26
CA PHE A 122 -0.87 3.28 -18.96
C PHE A 122 -2.39 3.11 -19.08
N ILE A 123 -2.95 2.15 -18.34
CA ILE A 123 -4.39 1.88 -18.27
C ILE A 123 -4.88 2.26 -16.86
N PRO A 124 -5.66 3.34 -16.70
CA PRO A 124 -6.17 3.73 -15.39
C PRO A 124 -7.22 2.73 -14.90
N THR A 125 -7.11 2.33 -13.64
CA THR A 125 -8.10 1.55 -12.90
C THR A 125 -8.74 2.40 -11.82
N ARG A 126 -9.90 1.97 -11.32
CA ARG A 126 -10.63 2.68 -10.27
C ARG A 126 -10.51 1.95 -8.94
N ARG A 127 -10.20 2.72 -7.89
CA ARG A 127 -10.21 2.24 -6.50
C ARG A 127 -11.63 1.85 -6.09
N THR A 128 -11.74 0.83 -5.23
CA THR A 128 -13.03 0.41 -4.66
C THR A 128 -13.29 1.20 -3.37
N PRO A 129 -14.36 2.02 -3.28
CA PRO A 129 -14.68 2.76 -2.06
C PRO A 129 -15.00 1.82 -0.89
N GLY A 130 -14.66 2.25 0.33
CA GLY A 130 -15.01 1.53 1.57
C GLY A 130 -14.14 0.32 1.91
N ILE A 131 -13.03 0.12 1.20
CA ILE A 131 -12.03 -0.90 1.51
C ILE A 131 -10.61 -0.42 1.19
N SER A 132 -9.68 -0.60 2.13
CA SER A 132 -8.24 -0.51 1.92
C SER A 132 -7.50 -1.21 3.05
N THR A 133 -6.22 -1.53 2.88
CA THR A 133 -5.37 -2.03 3.98
C THR A 133 -5.43 -1.10 5.20
N SER A 134 -5.35 0.22 5.00
CA SER A 134 -5.43 1.21 6.08
C SER A 134 -6.77 1.18 6.81
N ASP A 135 -7.89 1.07 6.08
CA ASP A 135 -9.22 0.97 6.66
C ASP A 135 -9.41 -0.35 7.43
N LEU A 136 -8.86 -1.47 6.95
CA LEU A 136 -8.85 -2.73 7.70
C LEU A 136 -8.04 -2.61 9.01
N LEU A 137 -6.86 -1.99 8.94
CA LEU A 137 -6.02 -1.73 10.11
C LEU A 137 -6.72 -0.80 11.11
N GLU A 138 -7.34 0.28 10.64
CA GLU A 138 -8.10 1.21 11.48
C GLU A 138 -9.24 0.49 12.20
N ARG A 139 -10.00 -0.38 11.52
CA ARG A 139 -11.09 -1.17 12.13
C ARG A 139 -10.57 -2.10 13.23
N ILE A 140 -9.43 -2.75 13.01
CA ILE A 140 -8.80 -3.63 14.00
C ILE A 140 -8.34 -2.80 15.20
N VAL A 141 -7.52 -1.78 14.97
CA VAL A 141 -6.95 -0.94 16.03
C VAL A 141 -8.04 -0.25 16.84
N SER A 142 -9.05 0.32 16.19
CA SER A 142 -10.15 1.01 16.87
C SER A 142 -10.95 0.06 17.76
N ARG A 143 -11.21 -1.18 17.33
CA ARG A 143 -11.86 -2.19 18.16
C ARG A 143 -11.07 -2.49 19.43
N TYR A 144 -9.76 -2.67 19.31
CA TYR A 144 -8.90 -2.95 20.47
C TYR A 144 -8.80 -1.75 21.41
N ARG A 145 -8.75 -0.53 20.88
CA ARG A 145 -8.82 0.71 21.70
C ARG A 145 -10.14 0.85 22.45
N MET A 146 -11.25 0.36 21.87
CA MET A 146 -12.56 0.31 22.52
C MET A 146 -12.75 -0.92 23.42
N ARG A 147 -11.68 -1.69 23.69
CA ARG A 147 -11.72 -2.91 24.52
C ARG A 147 -12.64 -4.01 23.95
N VAL A 148 -12.84 -4.01 22.64
CA VAL A 148 -13.54 -5.09 21.90
C VAL A 148 -12.49 -6.06 21.37
N PHE A 149 -12.09 -7.01 22.22
CA PHE A 149 -11.00 -7.95 21.93
C PHE A 149 -11.48 -9.24 21.23
N ASP A 150 -10.67 -9.77 20.31
CA ASP A 150 -10.86 -11.13 19.80
C ASP A 150 -10.37 -12.15 20.83
N LYS A 151 -11.31 -12.81 21.52
CA LYS A 151 -11.05 -13.87 22.51
C LYS A 151 -10.21 -15.03 21.97
N LYS A 152 -10.07 -15.19 20.65
CA LYS A 152 -9.15 -16.17 20.06
C LYS A 152 -7.69 -15.81 20.32
N LEU A 153 -7.31 -14.52 20.33
CA LEU A 153 -5.92 -14.12 20.56
C LEU A 153 -5.41 -14.54 21.94
N ALA A 154 -6.22 -14.39 22.99
CA ALA A 154 -5.85 -14.87 24.34
C ALA A 154 -5.62 -16.38 24.37
N ARG A 155 -6.47 -17.15 23.68
CA ARG A 155 -6.31 -18.61 23.54
C ARG A 155 -5.05 -19.01 22.77
N MET A 156 -4.53 -18.12 21.93
CA MET A 156 -3.27 -18.29 21.21
C MET A 156 -2.05 -17.81 22.01
N GLY A 157 -2.22 -17.42 23.27
CA GLY A 157 -1.13 -16.94 24.13
C GLY A 157 -0.91 -15.44 24.10
N HIS A 158 -1.74 -14.67 23.38
CA HIS A 158 -1.65 -13.22 23.28
C HIS A 158 -2.65 -12.50 24.19
N ALA A 159 -2.71 -12.92 25.45
CA ALA A 159 -3.59 -12.29 26.45
C ALA A 159 -3.09 -10.89 26.86
N ASP A 160 -1.79 -10.62 26.67
CA ASP A 160 -1.15 -9.32 26.85
C ASP A 160 -1.74 -8.23 25.95
N LEU A 161 -2.17 -8.58 24.72
CA LEU A 161 -2.87 -7.65 23.83
C LEU A 161 -4.26 -7.22 24.36
N MET A 162 -4.76 -7.90 25.39
CA MET A 162 -6.00 -7.57 26.09
C MET A 162 -5.76 -6.92 27.46
N ALA A 163 -4.49 -6.79 27.88
CA ALA A 163 -4.16 -6.27 29.20
C ALA A 163 -4.62 -4.81 29.33
N GLU A 164 -5.32 -4.51 30.42
CA GLU A 164 -6.04 -3.25 30.64
C GLU A 164 -5.13 -2.04 30.96
N GLY A 165 -3.83 -2.12 30.67
CA GLY A 165 -2.84 -1.10 31.01
C GLY A 165 -1.85 -0.86 29.88
N SER A 166 -2.20 0.00 28.94
CA SER A 166 -1.20 0.79 28.23
C SER A 166 -1.47 2.25 28.55
N ASP A 167 -0.40 3.01 28.82
CA ASP A 167 -0.36 4.37 29.38
C ASP A 167 -1.00 5.46 28.50
N TYR A 168 -1.94 5.09 27.62
CA TYR A 168 -2.63 5.97 26.70
C TYR A 168 -3.96 6.48 27.26
N ASP A 169 -4.07 6.61 28.58
CA ASP A 169 -5.10 7.45 29.20
C ASP A 169 -4.66 8.93 29.11
N GLY A 170 -4.96 9.55 27.97
CA GLY A 170 -5.36 10.96 27.94
C GLY A 170 -4.34 12.07 28.30
N SER A 171 -3.03 11.84 28.30
CA SER A 171 -2.08 12.96 28.39
C SER A 171 -1.76 13.53 27.01
N ALA A 172 -2.36 14.68 26.69
CA ALA A 172 -1.87 15.56 25.64
C ALA A 172 -0.37 15.84 25.85
N PRO A 173 0.45 15.98 24.79
CA PRO A 173 1.86 16.28 24.97
C PRO A 173 1.97 17.59 25.73
N ALA A 174 2.65 17.55 26.88
CA ALA A 174 2.94 18.72 27.68
C ALA A 174 3.61 19.74 26.76
N SER A 175 2.88 20.81 26.47
CA SER A 175 3.38 21.94 25.73
C SER A 175 4.65 22.43 26.40
N VAL A 176 5.66 22.62 25.54
CA VAL A 176 6.85 23.45 25.70
C VAL A 176 6.65 24.52 26.78
N ARG A 177 7.02 24.21 28.02
CA ARG A 177 7.20 25.22 29.07
C ARG A 177 8.68 25.58 29.13
N ALA A 178 9.16 26.14 28.03
CA ALA A 178 10.44 26.84 28.00
C ALA A 178 10.25 28.22 28.63
N SER A 179 10.61 28.32 29.91
CA SER A 179 11.32 29.44 30.54
C SER A 179 11.10 30.84 29.94
N ARG A 180 10.12 31.59 30.45
CA ARG A 180 10.29 33.04 30.64
C ARG A 180 10.82 33.28 32.05
N ALA A 181 12.14 33.18 32.17
CA ALA A 181 12.86 33.74 33.30
C ALA A 181 12.74 35.27 33.24
N ALA A 182 12.38 35.86 34.38
CA ALA A 182 12.37 37.28 34.60
C ALA A 182 13.77 37.87 34.31
N SER A 183 13.81 39.07 33.74
CA SER A 183 14.98 39.94 33.79
C SER A 183 14.55 41.28 34.38
N PRO A 184 15.33 41.84 35.32
CA PRO A 184 14.99 43.06 36.03
C PRO A 184 15.29 44.29 35.18
N GLY A 185 14.46 45.32 35.30
CA GLY A 185 14.74 46.62 34.68
C GLY A 185 15.93 47.32 35.35
N PRO A 186 16.61 48.21 34.62
CA PRO A 186 17.22 49.37 35.24
C PRO A 186 16.81 50.69 34.55
N GLY A 187 16.42 51.63 35.41
CA GLY A 187 16.76 53.06 35.41
C GLY A 187 16.93 53.84 34.10
N ALA A 188 16.16 54.93 34.01
CA ALA A 188 16.48 56.17 33.29
C ALA A 188 17.90 56.70 33.66
N PRO A 189 18.58 57.55 32.87
CA PRO A 189 18.17 58.94 32.52
C PRO A 189 18.53 59.34 31.05
N ARG A 190 18.19 60.50 30.46
CA ARG A 190 17.89 61.88 30.87
C ARG A 190 16.78 62.44 29.99
#